data_AF-A0AA50DWS9-F1
#
_entry.id   AF-A0AA50DWS9-F1
#
_cell.length_a   1.000
_cell.length_b   1.000
_cell.length_c   1.000
_cell.angle_alpha   90.00
_cell.angle_beta   90.00
_cell.angle_gamma   90.00
#
_symmetry.space_group_name_H-M   'P 1'
#
loop_
_entity.id
_entity.type
_entity.pdbx_description
1 polymer ?
#
loop_
_entity_poly.entity_id
_entity_poly.type
_entity_poly.pdbx_seq_one_letter_code
_entity_poly.pdbx_strand_id
1 'polypeptide(L)'
;MDEWLRLPGLSIHQARQLKELSTMGVQFLALEDLAAALNVPVQQIKPWEPILSFTYADPDSLLAPPKIPVNQADLNQLLTVPHLSPAIATALLQEREIGGDYRNLGDLQKRLGLPVALITQLLHYLQF
;
A
#
# COMPACT_ATOMS: atom_id res chain seq x y z
N MET A 1 16.28 2.69 -2.72
CA MET A 1 16.53 4.15 -2.68
C MET A 1 15.38 4.76 -1.89
N ASP A 2 15.64 5.47 -0.80
CA ASP A 2 14.59 6.04 0.05
C ASP A 2 13.77 7.09 -0.71
N GLU A 3 12.46 6.89 -0.80
CA GLU A 3 11.54 7.79 -1.51
C GLU A 3 11.55 9.21 -0.91
N TRP A 4 11.79 9.32 0.39
CA TRP A 4 11.93 10.58 1.11
C TRP A 4 13.07 11.47 0.59
N LEU A 5 14.17 10.89 0.09
CA LEU A 5 15.30 11.67 -0.44
C LEU A 5 15.00 12.41 -1.75
N ARG A 6 13.82 12.17 -2.35
CA ARG A 6 13.37 12.90 -3.54
C ARG A 6 12.78 14.27 -3.19
N LEU A 7 12.49 14.53 -1.91
CA LEU A 7 11.90 15.80 -1.48
C LEU A 7 12.94 16.93 -1.47
N PRO A 8 12.66 18.06 -2.14
CA PRO A 8 13.61 19.14 -2.26
C PRO A 8 13.90 19.78 -0.90
N GLY A 9 15.18 19.91 -0.55
CA GLY A 9 15.62 20.54 0.70
C GLY A 9 15.54 19.64 1.93
N LEU A 10 15.17 18.36 1.80
CA LEU A 10 15.17 17.40 2.90
C LEU A 10 16.59 16.85 3.14
N SER A 11 17.09 16.93 4.37
CA SER A 11 18.39 16.34 4.72
C SER A 11 18.30 14.82 4.88
N ILE A 12 19.44 14.13 4.76
CA ILE A 12 19.53 12.66 4.96
C ILE A 12 19.04 12.25 6.36
N HIS A 13 19.33 13.05 7.38
CA HIS A 13 18.89 12.80 8.75
C HIS A 13 17.36 12.88 8.88
N GLN A 14 16.75 13.91 8.31
CA GLN A 14 15.29 14.09 8.30
C GLN A 14 14.59 12.98 7.50
N ALA A 15 15.16 12.59 6.35
CA ALA A 15 14.65 11.47 5.57
C ALA A 15 14.64 10.16 6.37
N ARG A 16 15.73 9.88 7.09
CA ARG A 16 15.81 8.71 7.97
C ARG A 16 14.79 8.77 9.10
N GLN A 17 14.62 9.93 9.73
CA GLN A 17 13.64 10.12 10.79
C GLN A 17 12.20 9.85 10.31
N LEU A 18 11.79 10.40 9.16
CA LEU A 18 10.48 10.12 8.58
C LEU A 18 10.31 8.64 8.22
N LYS A 19 11.37 8.00 7.74
CA LYS A 19 11.37 6.56 7.44
C LYS A 19 11.20 5.72 8.71
N GLU A 20 11.89 6.06 9.79
CA GLU A 20 11.77 5.39 11.09
C GLU A 20 10.35 5.51 11.64
N LEU A 21 9.79 6.72 11.66
CA LEU A 21 8.41 6.95 12.12
C LEU A 21 7.38 6.17 11.30
N SER A 22 7.51 6.18 9.97
CA SER A 22 6.64 5.39 9.08
C SER A 22 6.76 3.89 9.35
N THR A 23 7.98 3.40 9.61
CA THR A 23 8.23 1.98 9.94
C THR A 23 7.64 1.60 11.31
N MET A 24 7.54 2.56 12.23
CA MET A 24 6.86 2.41 13.53
C MET A 24 5.33 2.52 13.44
N GLY A 25 4.77 2.68 12.24
CA GLY A 25 3.32 2.74 12.01
C GLY A 25 2.71 4.14 12.10
N VAL A 26 3.52 5.19 12.18
CA VAL A 26 3.01 6.57 12.09
C VAL A 26 2.53 6.84 10.67
N GLN A 27 1.28 7.30 10.56
CA GLN A 27 0.70 7.76 9.31
C GLN A 27 0.78 9.28 9.23
N PHE A 28 1.25 9.79 8.08
CA PHE A 28 1.23 11.22 7.76
C PHE A 28 0.04 11.48 6.84
N LEU A 29 -0.97 12.18 7.34
CA LEU A 29 -2.24 12.42 6.66
C LEU A 29 -2.35 13.84 6.12
N ALA A 30 -1.45 14.71 6.55
CA ALA A 30 -1.33 16.07 6.06
C ALA A 30 0.12 16.55 6.09
N LEU A 31 0.35 17.70 5.45
CA LEU A 31 1.67 18.32 5.43
C LEU A 31 2.09 18.77 6.84
N GLU A 32 1.12 19.16 7.67
CA GLU A 32 1.29 19.53 9.07
C GLU A 32 1.90 18.39 9.90
N ASP A 33 1.54 17.14 9.63
CA ASP A 33 2.10 15.99 10.34
C ASP A 33 3.60 15.83 10.04
N LEU A 34 3.99 16.05 8.79
CA LEU A 34 5.41 16.06 8.40
C LEU A 34 6.15 17.23 9.02
N ALA A 35 5.54 18.42 9.04
CA ALA A 35 6.11 19.60 9.68
C ALA A 35 6.38 19.37 11.17
N ALA A 36 5.39 18.80 11.87
CA ALA A 36 5.49 18.45 13.28
C ALA A 36 6.56 17.39 13.52
N ALA A 37 6.61 16.32 12.72
CA ALA A 37 7.62 15.27 12.84
C ALA A 37 9.04 15.83 12.62
N LEU A 38 9.22 16.70 11.64
CA LEU A 38 10.50 17.32 11.33
C LEU A 38 10.87 18.49 12.27
N ASN A 39 9.95 18.89 13.16
CA ASN A 39 10.08 20.07 14.01
C ASN A 39 10.38 21.36 13.21
N VAL A 40 9.69 21.54 12.09
CA VAL A 40 9.82 22.70 11.19
C VAL A 40 8.47 23.37 10.97
N PRO A 41 8.41 24.66 10.63
CA PRO A 41 7.16 25.30 10.23
C PRO A 41 6.63 24.72 8.91
N VAL A 42 5.31 24.52 8.81
CA VAL A 42 4.66 23.96 7.61
C VAL A 42 4.96 24.77 6.34
N GLN A 43 5.18 26.08 6.46
CA GLN A 43 5.54 26.97 5.37
C GLN A 43 6.87 26.58 4.70
N GLN A 44 7.81 26.01 5.45
CA GLN A 44 9.11 25.57 4.92
C GLN A 44 8.95 24.39 3.96
N ILE A 45 7.95 23.54 4.21
CA ILE A 45 7.72 22.30 3.45
C ILE A 45 6.52 22.40 2.50
N LYS A 46 5.87 23.57 2.43
CA LYS A 46 4.79 23.87 1.49
C LYS A 46 5.12 23.53 0.01
N PRO A 47 6.36 23.71 -0.49
CA PRO A 47 6.71 23.29 -1.85
C PRO A 47 6.57 21.78 -2.12
N TRP A 48 6.41 20.94 -1.09
CA TRP A 48 6.20 19.50 -1.26
C TRP A 48 4.73 19.13 -1.51
N GLU A 49 3.79 20.06 -1.29
CA GLU A 49 2.36 19.86 -1.51
C GLU A 49 2.00 19.26 -2.88
N PRO A 50 2.57 19.71 -4.03
CA PRO A 50 2.30 19.07 -5.32
C PRO A 50 3.04 17.74 -5.56
N ILE A 51 4.01 17.39 -4.71
CA ILE A 51 4.83 16.17 -4.83
C ILE A 51 4.23 15.05 -3.98
N LEU A 52 3.59 15.40 -2.87
CA LEU A 52 3.05 14.49 -1.88
C LEU A 52 1.54 14.30 -2.09
N SER A 53 1.10 13.04 -2.08
CA SER A 53 -0.31 12.68 -2.04
C SER A 53 -0.63 12.11 -0.68
N PHE A 54 -1.39 12.87 0.12
CA PHE A 54 -1.90 12.37 1.40
C PHE A 54 -3.24 11.69 1.15
N THR A 55 -3.29 10.38 1.33
CA THR A 55 -4.54 9.62 1.25
C THR A 55 -4.95 9.18 2.65
N TYR A 56 -6.12 9.66 3.10
CA TYR A 56 -6.76 9.13 4.29
C TYR A 56 -7.33 7.74 3.96
N ALA A 57 -6.53 6.70 4.24
CA ALA A 57 -6.98 5.32 4.22
C ALA A 57 -7.46 4.99 5.63
N ASP A 58 -8.73 5.25 5.90
CA ASP A 58 -9.38 4.69 7.08
C ASP A 58 -9.41 3.16 6.91
N PRO A 59 -8.68 2.41 7.76
CA PRO A 59 -8.57 0.96 7.62
C PRO A 59 -9.89 0.24 7.89
N ASP A 60 -10.85 0.90 8.55
CA ASP A 60 -12.18 0.41 8.88
C ASP A 60 -13.28 1.03 7.97
N SER A 61 -12.90 1.86 6.99
CA SER A 61 -13.87 2.49 6.12
C SER A 61 -14.51 1.49 5.17
N LEU A 62 -15.79 1.22 5.44
CA LEU A 62 -16.69 0.43 4.60
C LEU A 62 -16.88 1.02 3.18
N LEU A 63 -16.47 2.27 2.95
CA LEU A 63 -16.61 2.95 1.66
C LEU A 63 -15.43 2.68 0.70
N ALA A 64 -14.25 2.35 1.24
CA ALA A 64 -13.07 2.04 0.43
C ALA A 64 -12.12 1.12 1.24
N PRO A 65 -12.31 -0.21 1.21
CA PRO A 65 -11.46 -1.12 1.95
C PRO A 65 -10.00 -0.98 1.50
N PRO A 66 -9.02 -1.09 2.41
CA PRO A 66 -7.61 -1.02 2.06
C PRO A 66 -7.28 -2.13 1.06
N LYS A 67 -6.70 -1.74 -0.08
CA LYS A 67 -6.31 -2.69 -1.12
C LYS A 67 -5.07 -3.46 -0.70
N ILE A 68 -5.14 -4.77 -0.76
CA ILE A 68 -4.04 -5.68 -0.45
C ILE A 68 -3.09 -5.76 -1.67
N PRO A 69 -1.79 -5.42 -1.51
CA PRO A 69 -0.80 -5.56 -2.56
C PRO A 69 -0.45 -7.03 -2.78
N VAL A 70 -1.10 -7.65 -3.77
CA VAL A 70 -1.11 -9.11 -3.95
C VAL A 70 0.28 -9.70 -4.18
N ASN A 71 1.19 -8.93 -4.80
CA ASN A 71 2.56 -9.37 -5.08
C ASN A 71 3.47 -9.30 -3.84
N GLN A 72 3.08 -8.58 -2.79
CA GLN A 72 3.87 -8.41 -1.57
C GLN A 72 3.17 -9.00 -0.33
N ALA A 73 1.87 -9.31 -0.45
CA ALA A 73 1.06 -9.75 0.67
C ALA A 73 1.48 -11.12 1.20
N ASP A 74 1.43 -11.28 2.52
CA ASP A 74 1.54 -12.58 3.18
C ASP A 74 0.18 -13.27 3.35
N LEU A 75 0.19 -14.53 3.81
CA LEU A 75 -1.03 -15.32 3.95
C LEU A 75 -2.06 -14.66 4.88
N ASN A 76 -1.63 -14.05 5.99
CA ASN A 76 -2.57 -13.44 6.94
C ASN A 76 -3.25 -12.23 6.30
N GLN A 77 -2.50 -11.42 5.56
CA GLN A 77 -3.03 -10.28 4.81
C GLN A 77 -4.00 -10.70 3.69
N LEU A 78 -3.72 -11.80 3.00
CA LEU A 78 -4.64 -12.33 1.99
C LEU A 78 -5.95 -12.84 2.64
N LEU A 79 -5.88 -13.46 3.81
CA LEU A 79 -7.04 -13.96 4.54
C LEU A 79 -7.96 -12.85 5.09
N THR A 80 -7.51 -11.59 5.13
CA THR A 80 -8.39 -10.46 5.46
C THR A 80 -9.27 -10.03 4.28
N VAL A 81 -9.01 -10.51 3.06
CA VAL A 81 -9.78 -10.16 1.87
C VAL A 81 -11.13 -10.88 1.88
N PRO A 82 -12.26 -10.15 1.85
CA PRO A 82 -13.57 -10.77 1.74
C PRO A 82 -13.68 -11.66 0.50
N HIS A 83 -14.37 -12.80 0.65
CA HIS A 83 -14.56 -13.81 -0.40
C HIS A 83 -13.30 -14.56 -0.85
N LEU A 84 -12.12 -14.23 -0.32
CA LEU A 84 -10.90 -15.01 -0.56
C LEU A 84 -10.84 -16.18 0.43
N SER A 85 -11.00 -17.41 -0.07
CA SER A 85 -10.90 -18.59 0.78
C SER A 85 -9.43 -18.92 1.10
N PRO A 86 -9.14 -19.63 2.20
CA PRO A 86 -7.77 -20.07 2.51
C PRO A 86 -7.12 -20.91 1.39
N ALA A 87 -7.93 -21.70 0.68
CA ALA A 87 -7.45 -22.48 -0.46
C ALA A 87 -6.99 -21.57 -1.62
N ILE A 88 -7.76 -20.53 -1.94
CA ILE A 88 -7.41 -19.55 -2.99
C ILE A 88 -6.20 -18.73 -2.55
N ALA A 89 -6.15 -18.27 -1.30
CA ALA A 89 -5.01 -17.53 -0.76
C ALA A 89 -3.70 -18.35 -0.85
N THR A 90 -3.77 -19.65 -0.53
CA THR A 90 -2.62 -20.56 -0.63
C THR A 90 -2.20 -20.78 -2.08
N ALA A 91 -3.16 -21.04 -2.97
CA ALA A 91 -2.89 -21.20 -4.40
C ALA A 91 -2.26 -19.93 -5.00
N LEU A 92 -2.70 -18.75 -4.55
CA LEU A 92 -2.19 -17.47 -5.01
C LEU A 92 -0.72 -17.30 -4.64
N LEU A 93 -0.35 -17.61 -3.39
CA LEU A 93 1.05 -17.57 -2.95
C LEU A 93 1.90 -18.57 -3.73
N GLN A 94 1.43 -19.79 -3.91
CA GLN A 94 2.14 -20.82 -4.66
C GLN A 94 2.35 -20.44 -6.12
N GLU A 95 1.31 -19.95 -6.81
CA GLU A 95 1.44 -19.49 -8.18
C GLU A 95 2.39 -18.29 -8.26
N ARG A 96 2.32 -17.34 -7.33
CA ARG A 96 3.25 -16.19 -7.29
C ARG A 96 4.71 -16.64 -7.21
N GLU A 97 5.02 -17.63 -6.38
CA GLU A 97 6.38 -18.18 -6.26
C GLU A 97 6.86 -18.85 -7.57
N ILE A 98 5.95 -19.50 -8.31
CA ILE A 98 6.30 -20.28 -9.50
C ILE A 98 6.32 -19.41 -10.76
N GLY A 99 5.28 -18.62 -10.99
CA GLY A 99 5.09 -17.82 -12.20
C GLY A 99 5.44 -16.33 -12.03
N GLY A 100 5.93 -15.93 -10.86
CA GLY A 100 6.29 -14.54 -10.55
C GLY A 100 5.09 -13.64 -10.29
N ASP A 101 5.37 -12.34 -10.21
CA ASP A 101 4.38 -11.29 -9.92
C ASP A 101 3.21 -11.30 -10.90
N TYR A 102 2.00 -11.13 -10.36
CA TYR A 102 0.80 -10.93 -11.14
C TYR A 102 0.80 -9.53 -11.73
N ARG A 103 0.47 -9.41 -13.02
CA ARG A 103 0.48 -8.11 -13.72
C ARG A 103 -0.79 -7.31 -13.51
N ASN A 104 -1.92 -8.01 -13.35
CA ASN A 104 -3.24 -7.44 -13.18
C ASN A 104 -4.26 -8.53 -12.79
N LEU A 105 -5.50 -8.10 -12.55
CA LEU A 105 -6.61 -8.97 -12.16
C LEU A 105 -6.92 -10.06 -13.19
N GLY A 106 -6.77 -9.76 -14.49
CA GLY A 106 -7.02 -10.73 -15.57
C GLY A 106 -5.92 -11.78 -15.68
N ASP A 107 -4.68 -11.42 -15.38
CA ASP A 107 -3.55 -12.36 -15.26
C ASP A 107 -3.78 -13.31 -14.08
N LEU A 108 -4.12 -12.76 -12.91
CA LEU A 108 -4.48 -13.55 -11.72
C LEU A 108 -5.64 -14.51 -12.01
N GLN A 109 -6.71 -14.03 -12.66
CA GLN A 109 -7.84 -14.87 -13.05
C GLN A 109 -7.40 -16.07 -13.89
N LYS A 110 -6.59 -15.83 -14.93
CA LYS A 110 -6.17 -16.88 -15.86
C LYS A 110 -5.28 -17.91 -15.17
N ARG A 111 -4.33 -17.47 -14.35
CA ARG A 111 -3.35 -18.35 -13.69
C ARG A 111 -4.00 -19.23 -12.63
N LEU A 112 -4.93 -18.67 -11.86
CA LEU A 112 -5.64 -19.41 -10.80
C LEU A 112 -6.94 -20.08 -11.29
N GLY A 113 -7.34 -19.88 -12.54
CA GLY A 113 -8.60 -20.41 -13.08
C GLY A 113 -9.85 -19.93 -12.32
N LEU A 114 -9.82 -18.71 -11.78
CA LEU A 114 -10.90 -18.22 -10.92
C LEU A 114 -12.17 -17.88 -11.72
N PRO A 115 -13.36 -18.15 -11.16
CA PRO A 115 -14.61 -17.71 -11.76
C PRO A 115 -14.69 -16.18 -11.88
N VAL A 116 -15.26 -15.68 -12.99
CA VAL A 116 -15.46 -14.23 -13.22
C VAL A 116 -16.20 -13.58 -12.06
N ALA A 117 -17.22 -14.25 -11.51
CA ALA A 117 -18.00 -13.72 -10.39
C ALA A 117 -17.14 -13.41 -9.16
N LEU A 118 -16.19 -14.30 -8.84
CA LEU A 118 -15.26 -14.11 -7.73
C LEU A 118 -14.27 -12.96 -8.03
N ILE A 119 -13.76 -12.90 -9.25
CA ILE A 119 -12.85 -11.82 -9.69
C ILE A 119 -13.50 -10.44 -9.54
N THR A 120 -14.78 -10.31 -9.90
CA THR A 120 -15.53 -9.06 -9.72
C THR A 120 -15.62 -8.64 -8.25
N GLN A 121 -15.76 -9.61 -7.33
CA GLN A 121 -15.77 -9.33 -5.89
C GLN A 121 -14.39 -8.86 -5.40
N LEU A 122 -13.31 -9.47 -5.91
CA LEU A 122 -11.94 -9.16 -5.50
C LEU A 122 -11.41 -7.83 -6.06
N LEU A 123 -12.05 -7.27 -7.10
CA LEU A 123 -11.61 -6.05 -7.80
C LEU A 123 -11.37 -4.86 -6.86
N HIS A 124 -12.18 -4.74 -5.81
CA HIS A 124 -12.11 -3.61 -4.88
C HIS A 124 -11.07 -3.81 -3.78
N TYR A 125 -10.56 -5.02 -3.60
CA TYR A 125 -9.68 -5.40 -2.49
C TYR A 125 -8.24 -5.66 -2.90
N LEU A 126 -7.94 -5.82 -4.19
CA LEU A 126 -6.61 -6.19 -4.66
C LEU A 126 -5.94 -5.03 -5.41
N GLN A 127 -4.63 -4.90 -5.20
CA GLN A 127 -3.72 -4.10 -6.03
C GLN A 127 -2.50 -4.93 -6.42
N PHE A 128 -1.88 -4.60 -7.55
CA PHE A 128 -0.83 -5.40 -8.21
C PHE A 128 0.50 -4.65 -8.21
#